data_AF-A0AA43QQ92-F1
#
_entry.id   AF-A0AA43QQ92-F1
#
_cell.length_a   1.000
_cell.length_b   1.000
_cell.length_c   1.000
_cell.angle_alpha   90.00
_cell.angle_beta   90.00
_cell.angle_gamma   90.00
#
_symmetry.space_group_name_H-M   'P 1'
#
loop_
_entity.id
_entity.type
_entity.pdbx_description
1 polymer ?
#
loop_
_entity_poly.entity_id
_entity_poly.type
_entity_poly.pdbx_seq_one_letter_code
_entity_poly.pdbx_strand_id
1 'polypeptide(L)'
;MSATQSHKRALPAETPSERQTKYHRKEAGQESPRQYNGSQTSNYLSRGRNQEEAFAREQTRRNQIQEAEQMREWVAKEDDFVLKQSKKKAQIRVKEGRARPVDWLAVTLSVIDKDKDLLEDDVEEEDVEVIDPSGIFQGMDLKQLQDLGKDIETYKSLETNVDNRRYWEALKTICEESQAKAGPTLTHGRSGSSVSADIDRLLSPKTLAELMGLERQISGKLESNEPIDVEYWEQLLKSVNVFKARAELKSVYDSVVKSRLEKYRQEQRVEGDTLKRKLDLLLQTTASVDASTEPPNDMHTIQYSRKLDPEPELKLLPEDKHLETIEETEVMQRYDAERSRVSNLGYVPAKQALPDRLVHHQSPKTLETTADSTSRFAAVPQEDFSSATKALYEREVARGVQEDEEIFAGEEEVLTKSKSHWAGKYRPRKPRYFNRVQMGYEWNKYNQTHYDHDNPPPKVVQGYKFNIFYPDLIDKTKAPTYRIEREDGRKRGESFAPAGEEDTCLIRFISGPPYEDLGFKIVDKEWDFSAKRDRGFKSSFDKGILQLHFQFKKVSTSTLYIVICICADSK
;
A
#
# COMPACT_ATOMS: atom_id res chain seq x y z
N MET A 1 -29.69 36.79 -33.34
CA MET A 1 -31.04 37.29 -32.98
C MET A 1 -31.55 36.45 -31.82
N SER A 2 -31.83 37.12 -30.69
CA SER A 2 -32.74 36.80 -29.56
C SER A 2 -32.77 35.35 -29.01
N ALA A 3 -32.41 35.02 -27.76
CA ALA A 3 -32.82 35.48 -26.41
C ALA A 3 -33.69 34.42 -25.66
N THR A 4 -33.56 34.44 -24.32
CA THR A 4 -34.35 33.83 -23.21
C THR A 4 -34.09 32.35 -22.84
N GLN A 5 -33.35 32.10 -21.73
CA GLN A 5 -33.80 31.83 -20.32
C GLN A 5 -34.06 30.33 -20.07
N SER A 6 -33.96 29.73 -18.88
CA SER A 6 -33.30 29.92 -17.58
C SER A 6 -33.88 28.80 -16.68
N HIS A 7 -33.06 28.05 -15.94
CA HIS A 7 -33.25 27.68 -14.52
C HIS A 7 -32.42 26.44 -14.11
N LYS A 8 -31.35 26.70 -13.34
CA LYS A 8 -30.75 25.75 -12.40
C LYS A 8 -31.02 26.25 -10.99
N ARG A 9 -31.52 25.36 -10.13
CA ARG A 9 -31.92 25.60 -8.75
C ARG A 9 -30.77 25.18 -7.83
N ALA A 10 -30.25 26.12 -7.06
CA ALA A 10 -29.32 25.91 -5.95
C ALA A 10 -29.92 26.57 -4.70
N LEU A 11 -29.82 25.90 -3.56
CA LEU A 11 -30.21 26.36 -2.24
C LEU A 11 -29.15 25.90 -1.22
N PRO A 12 -29.02 26.57 -0.06
CA PRO A 12 -27.80 27.33 0.26
C PRO A 12 -27.04 26.84 1.49
N ALA A 13 -25.81 27.35 1.64
CA ALA A 13 -24.98 27.25 2.84
C ALA A 13 -25.33 28.37 3.83
N GLU A 14 -25.55 28.01 5.10
CA GLU A 14 -25.74 28.91 6.23
C GLU A 14 -24.40 29.34 6.85
N THR A 15 -24.31 30.63 7.19
CA THR A 15 -23.20 31.28 7.91
C THR A 15 -23.56 31.48 9.39
N PRO A 16 -22.60 31.39 10.36
CA PRO A 16 -22.90 31.65 11.77
C PRO A 16 -23.00 33.14 12.10
N SER A 17 -23.97 33.45 12.96
CA SER A 17 -24.44 34.75 13.40
C SER A 17 -23.57 35.40 14.49
N GLU A 18 -23.22 36.67 14.27
CA GLU A 18 -22.80 37.61 15.31
C GLU A 18 -24.03 38.13 16.08
N ARG A 19 -24.03 37.97 17.41
CA ARG A 19 -25.03 38.55 18.32
C ARG A 19 -24.48 39.82 18.96
N GLN A 20 -24.92 40.98 18.50
CA GLN A 20 -24.82 42.25 19.23
C GLN A 20 -26.11 42.52 20.01
N THR A 21 -26.00 42.56 21.34
CA THR A 21 -27.05 42.99 22.27
C THR A 21 -27.09 44.52 22.33
N LYS A 22 -28.20 45.11 21.85
CA LYS A 22 -28.53 46.54 22.02
C LYS A 22 -29.24 46.74 23.36
N TYR A 23 -28.63 47.50 24.28
CA TYR A 23 -29.31 48.06 25.45
C TYR A 23 -29.90 49.43 25.10
N HIS A 24 -31.19 49.62 25.42
CA HIS A 24 -31.93 50.87 25.29
C HIS A 24 -31.39 51.96 26.22
N ARG A 25 -31.01 53.11 25.64
CA ARG A 25 -30.78 54.38 26.34
C ARG A 25 -32.01 55.27 26.16
N LYS A 26 -32.69 55.59 27.27
CA LYS A 26 -33.80 56.56 27.35
C LYS A 26 -33.26 58.00 27.33
N GLU A 27 -34.04 58.85 26.69
CA GLU A 27 -33.79 60.27 26.44
C GLU A 27 -33.85 61.16 27.69
N ALA A 28 -33.21 62.32 27.52
CA ALA A 28 -32.95 63.36 28.50
C ALA A 28 -34.19 64.17 28.90
N GLY A 29 -34.30 64.47 30.19
CA GLY A 29 -35.00 65.63 30.73
C GLY A 29 -33.96 66.64 31.24
N GLN A 30 -34.09 67.90 30.82
CA GLN A 30 -33.28 69.03 31.26
C GLN A 30 -33.58 69.39 32.73
N GLU A 31 -32.54 69.63 33.53
CA GLU A 31 -32.46 70.70 34.54
C GLU A 31 -31.04 70.75 35.15
N SER A 32 -30.56 71.94 35.52
CA SER A 32 -29.24 72.23 36.12
C SER A 32 -29.42 73.10 37.38
N PRO A 33 -28.40 73.38 38.21
CA PRO A 33 -27.51 72.47 38.94
C PRO A 33 -27.36 72.87 40.44
N ARG A 34 -26.81 72.00 41.30
CA ARG A 34 -26.17 72.42 42.57
C ARG A 34 -24.91 71.60 42.87
N GLN A 35 -23.78 72.30 43.05
CA GLN A 35 -22.48 71.79 43.48
C GLN A 35 -22.46 71.40 44.96
N TYR A 36 -21.72 70.35 45.34
CA TYR A 36 -20.91 70.34 46.57
C TYR A 36 -19.74 69.34 46.52
N ASN A 37 -18.63 69.71 47.17
CA ASN A 37 -17.27 69.15 47.12
C ASN A 37 -17.10 67.75 47.74
N GLY A 38 -16.17 66.94 47.18
CA GLY A 38 -15.71 65.67 47.77
C GLY A 38 -14.46 65.07 47.09
N SER A 39 -13.36 65.83 46.99
CA SER A 39 -12.18 65.48 46.16
C SER A 39 -11.12 64.59 46.85
N GLN A 40 -11.26 64.22 48.13
CA GLN A 40 -10.17 63.55 48.87
C GLN A 40 -10.34 62.04 49.13
N THR A 41 -11.54 61.46 48.98
CA THR A 41 -11.75 60.00 49.09
C THR A 41 -11.63 59.25 47.77
N SER A 42 -11.67 59.96 46.64
CA SER A 42 -11.65 59.39 45.29
C SER A 42 -10.28 58.76 44.92
N ASN A 43 -9.18 59.32 45.41
CA ASN A 43 -7.84 58.90 44.98
C ASN A 43 -7.40 57.51 45.51
N TYR A 44 -7.89 57.05 46.66
CA TYR A 44 -7.54 55.73 47.20
C TYR A 44 -8.35 54.59 46.55
N LEU A 45 -9.64 54.82 46.26
CA LEU A 45 -10.50 53.85 45.55
C LEU A 45 -10.15 53.75 44.06
N SER A 46 -9.73 54.87 43.44
CA SER A 46 -9.28 54.90 42.05
C SER A 46 -7.96 54.13 41.84
N ARG A 47 -7.04 54.19 42.81
CA ARG A 47 -5.75 53.49 42.73
C ARG A 47 -5.89 51.96 42.86
N GLY A 48 -6.82 51.48 43.69
CA GLY A 48 -7.16 50.05 43.80
C GLY A 48 -7.88 49.51 42.56
N ARG A 49 -8.83 50.28 42.00
CA ARG A 49 -9.53 49.92 40.76
C ARG A 49 -8.60 49.87 39.55
N ASN A 50 -7.64 50.79 39.46
CA ASN A 50 -6.60 50.76 38.43
C ASN A 50 -5.64 49.57 38.56
N GLN A 51 -5.36 49.10 39.78
CA GLN A 51 -4.57 47.88 40.01
C GLN A 51 -5.35 46.61 39.65
N GLU A 52 -6.64 46.54 39.99
CA GLU A 52 -7.52 45.42 39.58
C GLU A 52 -7.73 45.37 38.06
N GLU A 53 -7.93 46.51 37.40
CA GLU A 53 -8.02 46.57 35.93
C GLU A 53 -6.70 46.17 35.25
N ALA A 54 -5.55 46.60 35.80
CA ALA A 54 -4.24 46.18 35.31
C ALA A 54 -4.02 44.66 35.48
N PHE A 55 -4.44 44.10 36.62
CA PHE A 55 -4.38 42.66 36.86
C PHE A 55 -5.32 41.88 35.93
N ALA A 56 -6.56 42.34 35.70
CA ALA A 56 -7.51 41.72 34.78
C ALA A 56 -7.03 41.76 33.31
N ARG A 57 -6.43 42.88 32.88
CA ARG A 57 -5.80 42.99 31.55
C ARG A 57 -4.60 42.05 31.43
N GLU A 58 -3.76 41.95 32.46
CA GLU A 58 -2.62 41.03 32.46
C GLU A 58 -3.07 39.56 32.48
N GLN A 59 -4.11 39.21 33.24
CA GLN A 59 -4.73 37.88 33.21
C GLN A 59 -5.31 37.56 31.82
N THR A 60 -5.99 38.52 31.19
CA THR A 60 -6.52 38.35 29.83
C THR A 60 -5.40 38.14 28.82
N ARG A 61 -4.30 38.90 28.94
CA ARG A 61 -3.11 38.75 28.10
C ARG A 61 -2.45 37.38 28.29
N ARG A 62 -2.36 36.89 29.54
CA ARG A 62 -1.82 35.54 29.84
C ARG A 62 -2.70 34.43 29.27
N ASN A 63 -4.02 34.55 29.41
CA ASN A 63 -4.95 33.59 28.80
C ASN A 63 -4.83 33.58 27.28
N GLN A 64 -4.74 34.76 26.64
CA GLN A 64 -4.52 34.86 25.20
C GLN A 64 -3.18 34.24 24.75
N ILE A 65 -2.11 34.40 25.54
CA ILE A 65 -0.82 33.78 25.25
C ILE A 65 -0.92 32.26 25.36
N GLN A 66 -1.56 31.74 26.42
CA GLN A 66 -1.77 30.29 26.59
C GLN A 66 -2.65 29.70 25.48
N GLU A 67 -3.73 30.38 25.10
CA GLU A 67 -4.59 29.97 23.98
C GLU A 67 -3.82 30.00 22.65
N ALA A 68 -2.99 31.01 22.43
CA ALA A 68 -2.15 31.11 21.24
C ALA A 68 -1.06 30.01 21.19
N GLU A 69 -0.48 29.65 22.34
CA GLU A 69 0.47 28.54 22.45
C GLU A 69 -0.21 27.19 22.16
N GLN A 70 -1.37 26.93 22.77
CA GLN A 70 -2.16 25.72 22.51
C GLN A 70 -2.58 25.62 21.04
N MET A 71 -2.98 26.74 20.43
CA MET A 71 -3.31 26.79 19.01
C MET A 71 -2.09 26.47 18.14
N ARG A 72 -0.91 27.00 18.48
CA ARG A 72 0.34 26.69 17.76
C ARG A 72 0.71 25.22 17.86
N GLU A 73 0.62 24.63 19.05
CA GLU A 73 0.87 23.19 19.23
C GLU A 73 -0.12 22.32 18.46
N TRP A 74 -1.39 22.75 18.39
CA TRP A 74 -2.40 22.05 17.62
C TRP A 74 -2.09 22.11 16.12
N VAL A 75 -1.72 23.28 15.59
CA VAL A 75 -1.30 23.43 14.18
C VAL A 75 -0.06 22.59 13.88
N ALA A 76 0.94 22.58 14.75
CA ALA A 76 2.14 21.77 14.55
C ALA A 76 1.83 20.26 14.47
N LYS A 77 0.92 19.77 15.32
CA LYS A 77 0.46 18.37 15.27
C LYS A 77 -0.33 18.06 14.00
N GLU A 78 -1.12 19.01 13.51
CA GLU A 78 -1.82 18.86 12.23
C GLU A 78 -0.83 18.82 11.06
N ASP A 79 0.18 19.69 11.05
CA ASP A 79 1.23 19.71 10.02
C ASP A 79 2.01 18.39 10.00
N ASP A 80 2.37 17.85 11.17
CA ASP A 80 3.02 16.54 11.29
C ASP A 80 2.12 15.41 10.75
N PHE A 81 0.83 15.45 11.04
CA PHE A 81 -0.13 14.49 10.53
C PHE A 81 -0.27 14.59 9.00
N VAL A 82 -0.32 15.81 8.46
CA VAL A 82 -0.38 16.05 7.00
C VAL A 82 0.89 15.55 6.33
N LEU A 83 2.08 15.73 6.93
CA LEU A 83 3.34 15.20 6.43
C LEU A 83 3.31 13.67 6.36
N LYS A 84 2.92 13.01 7.45
CA LYS A 84 2.80 11.54 7.53
C LYS A 84 1.82 11.01 6.48
N GLN A 85 0.64 11.63 6.37
CA GLN A 85 -0.35 11.28 5.35
C GLN A 85 0.17 11.47 3.93
N SER A 86 0.94 12.54 3.68
CA SER A 86 1.50 12.83 2.36
C SER A 86 2.58 11.80 1.97
N LYS A 87 3.48 11.45 2.89
CA LYS A 87 4.49 10.38 2.71
C LYS A 87 3.83 9.02 2.41
N LYS A 88 2.80 8.63 3.19
CA LYS A 88 2.06 7.37 2.98
C LYS A 88 1.30 7.34 1.64
N LYS A 89 0.65 8.44 1.26
CA LYS A 89 -0.01 8.57 -0.05
C LYS A 89 0.98 8.48 -1.21
N ALA A 90 2.17 9.05 -1.07
CA ALA A 90 3.22 8.95 -2.08
C ALA A 90 3.66 7.49 -2.28
N GLN A 91 3.91 6.75 -1.19
CA GLN A 91 4.25 5.33 -1.24
C GLN A 91 3.17 4.49 -1.94
N ILE A 92 1.89 4.69 -1.61
CA ILE A 92 0.77 3.98 -2.23
C ILE A 92 0.71 4.25 -3.75
N ARG A 93 0.83 5.51 -4.17
CA ARG A 93 0.79 5.86 -5.60
C ARG A 93 1.93 5.26 -6.39
N VAL A 94 3.11 5.15 -5.78
CA VAL A 94 4.27 4.47 -6.39
C VAL A 94 3.98 2.98 -6.56
N LYS A 95 3.47 2.32 -5.54
CA LYS A 95 3.08 0.89 -5.60
C LYS A 95 1.98 0.63 -6.65
N GLU A 96 1.04 1.55 -6.81
CA GLU A 96 -0.06 1.47 -7.79
C GLU A 96 0.35 1.86 -9.23
N GLY A 97 1.61 2.27 -9.47
CA GLY A 97 2.09 2.65 -10.82
C GLY A 97 1.56 4.00 -11.33
N ARG A 98 1.00 4.84 -10.44
CA ARG A 98 0.41 6.15 -10.75
C ARG A 98 1.12 7.30 -10.02
N ALA A 99 2.41 7.12 -9.80
CA ALA A 99 3.28 8.04 -9.08
C ALA A 99 3.39 9.40 -9.79
N ARG A 100 3.31 10.48 -9.02
CA ARG A 100 3.77 11.79 -9.46
C ARG A 100 5.28 11.93 -9.22
N PRO A 101 5.97 12.84 -9.92
CA PRO A 101 7.40 13.09 -9.71
C PRO A 101 7.81 13.33 -8.26
N VAL A 102 7.01 14.11 -7.51
CA VAL A 102 7.26 14.36 -6.08
C VAL A 102 7.12 13.10 -5.23
N ASP A 103 6.27 12.16 -5.64
CA ASP A 103 6.03 10.94 -4.86
C ASP A 103 7.30 10.07 -4.87
N TRP A 104 8.03 9.98 -5.99
CA TRP A 104 9.34 9.31 -6.06
C TRP A 104 10.40 9.98 -5.18
N LEU A 105 10.41 11.31 -5.12
CA LEU A 105 11.33 12.08 -4.26
C LEU A 105 11.03 11.83 -2.78
N ALA A 106 9.76 11.77 -2.39
CA ALA A 106 9.33 11.49 -1.02
C ALA A 106 9.62 10.04 -0.61
N VAL A 107 9.42 9.08 -1.51
CA VAL A 107 9.73 7.65 -1.27
C VAL A 107 11.23 7.43 -1.09
N THR A 108 12.06 8.11 -1.89
CA THR A 108 13.52 8.01 -1.75
C THR A 108 13.98 8.45 -0.36
N LEU A 109 13.36 9.51 0.17
CA LEU A 109 13.62 9.99 1.52
C LEU A 109 13.10 9.01 2.59
N SER A 110 11.93 8.40 2.41
CA SER A 110 11.34 7.50 3.42
C SER A 110 12.18 6.26 3.71
N VAL A 111 13.06 5.86 2.79
CA VAL A 111 13.98 4.72 2.99
C VAL A 111 15.13 5.06 3.96
N ILE A 112 15.50 6.34 4.09
CA ILE A 112 16.59 6.79 4.98
C ILE A 112 16.06 7.38 6.28
N ASP A 113 14.78 7.77 6.30
CA ASP A 113 14.17 8.49 7.40
C ASP A 113 14.33 7.68 8.69
N LYS A 114 15.18 8.17 9.60
CA LYS A 114 15.51 7.47 10.86
C LYS A 114 14.37 7.55 11.87
N ASP A 115 13.50 8.54 11.69
CA ASP A 115 12.33 8.81 12.54
C ASP A 115 11.09 8.05 12.03
N LYS A 116 11.28 7.06 11.17
CA LYS A 116 10.20 6.24 10.65
C LYS A 116 9.53 5.45 11.78
N ASP A 117 8.22 5.64 11.95
CA ASP A 117 7.42 4.95 12.95
C ASP A 117 7.37 3.44 12.63
N LEU A 118 8.29 2.67 13.22
CA LEU A 118 8.44 1.23 13.04
C LEU A 118 7.22 0.40 13.47
N LEU A 119 6.21 1.05 14.06
CA LEU A 119 5.01 0.41 14.63
C LEU A 119 3.76 0.50 13.73
N GLU A 120 3.78 1.30 12.66
CA GLU A 120 2.58 1.55 11.82
C GLU A 120 2.67 1.02 10.37
N ASP A 121 3.83 0.51 9.93
CA ASP A 121 4.05 0.11 8.53
C ASP A 121 4.04 -1.43 8.37
N ASP A 122 2.83 -2.00 8.33
CA ASP A 122 2.54 -3.35 7.80
C ASP A 122 2.67 -3.44 6.26
N VAL A 123 3.21 -2.41 5.61
CA VAL A 123 3.42 -2.41 4.16
C VAL A 123 4.84 -2.89 3.91
N GLU A 124 4.96 -4.13 3.44
CA GLU A 124 6.19 -4.72 2.89
C GLU A 124 6.90 -3.70 1.99
N GLU A 125 7.93 -3.05 2.55
CA GLU A 125 8.72 -1.99 1.93
C GLU A 125 9.66 -2.53 0.82
N GLU A 126 9.60 -3.84 0.57
CA GLU A 126 10.54 -4.62 -0.22
C GLU A 126 10.44 -4.39 -1.73
N ASP A 127 9.31 -3.89 -2.23
CA ASP A 127 9.02 -3.84 -3.67
C ASP A 127 9.08 -2.44 -4.31
N VAL A 128 9.38 -1.39 -3.56
CA VAL A 128 9.29 -0.02 -4.10
C VAL A 128 10.56 0.35 -4.85
N GLU A 129 10.49 0.47 -6.18
CA GLU A 129 11.61 0.92 -7.04
C GLU A 129 12.11 2.31 -6.58
N VAL A 130 13.42 2.50 -6.47
CA VAL A 130 14.01 3.79 -6.12
C VAL A 130 14.72 4.34 -7.34
N ILE A 131 14.32 5.54 -7.74
CA ILE A 131 14.84 6.25 -8.91
C ILE A 131 15.86 7.27 -8.42
N ASP A 132 16.92 7.51 -9.21
CA ASP A 132 17.84 8.63 -8.96
C ASP A 132 17.05 9.95 -8.93
N PRO A 133 17.02 10.67 -7.79
CA PRO A 133 16.33 11.93 -7.66
C PRO A 133 16.75 12.98 -8.70
N SER A 134 18.00 12.93 -9.18
CA SER A 134 18.50 13.87 -10.19
C SER A 134 17.94 13.58 -11.59
N GLY A 135 17.65 12.33 -11.90
CA GLY A 135 17.07 11.89 -13.16
C GLY A 135 15.61 12.35 -13.34
N ILE A 136 14.88 12.56 -12.25
CA ILE A 136 13.48 13.00 -12.27
C ILE A 136 13.35 14.39 -12.91
N PHE A 137 14.32 15.28 -12.73
CA PHE A 137 14.27 16.63 -13.31
C PHE A 137 14.58 16.65 -14.83
N GLN A 138 15.10 15.56 -15.39
CA GLN A 138 15.46 15.49 -16.81
C GLN A 138 14.22 15.17 -17.65
N GLY A 139 13.91 16.04 -18.64
CA GLY A 139 12.83 15.80 -19.60
C GLY A 139 11.45 16.32 -19.20
N MET A 140 11.34 17.11 -18.12
CA MET A 140 10.08 17.77 -17.73
C MET A 140 9.85 19.11 -18.43
N ASP A 141 8.59 19.44 -18.68
CA ASP A 141 8.19 20.75 -19.21
C ASP A 141 8.20 21.83 -18.10
N LEU A 142 8.31 23.11 -18.48
CA LEU A 142 8.38 24.24 -17.56
C LEU A 142 7.20 24.27 -16.56
N LYS A 143 5.99 23.95 -17.02
CA LYS A 143 4.80 23.89 -16.14
C LYS A 143 4.92 22.77 -15.11
N GLN A 144 5.41 21.61 -15.53
CA GLN A 144 5.60 20.46 -14.64
C GLN A 144 6.68 20.76 -13.60
N LEU A 145 7.77 21.42 -14.00
CA LEU A 145 8.81 21.87 -13.07
C LEU A 145 8.29 22.90 -12.06
N GLN A 146 7.41 23.83 -12.49
CA GLN A 146 6.78 24.78 -11.57
C GLN A 146 5.87 24.10 -10.55
N ASP A 147 5.05 23.14 -10.97
CA ASP A 147 4.18 22.40 -10.06
C ASP A 147 4.98 21.50 -9.13
N LEU A 148 6.04 20.85 -9.63
CA LEU A 148 6.98 20.09 -8.80
C LEU A 148 7.68 20.99 -7.76
N GLY A 149 8.04 22.22 -8.13
CA GLY A 149 8.61 23.20 -7.22
C GLY A 149 7.66 23.56 -6.06
N LYS A 150 6.36 23.73 -6.32
CA LYS A 150 5.35 23.97 -5.28
C LYS A 150 5.17 22.75 -4.38
N ASP A 151 5.12 21.56 -4.97
CA ASP A 151 5.01 20.31 -4.23
C ASP A 151 6.23 20.13 -3.29
N ILE A 152 7.46 20.37 -3.78
CA ILE A 152 8.69 20.35 -2.98
C ILE A 152 8.62 21.38 -1.84
N GLU A 153 8.11 22.58 -2.10
CA GLU A 153 7.98 23.63 -1.08
C GLU A 153 7.00 23.23 0.03
N THR A 154 5.89 22.58 -0.30
CA THR A 154 4.97 22.05 0.72
C THR A 154 5.62 20.98 1.59
N TYR A 155 6.41 20.06 1.03
CA TYR A 155 7.16 19.09 1.85
C TYR A 155 8.22 19.79 2.70
N LYS A 156 8.94 20.77 2.16
CA LYS A 156 9.95 21.55 2.91
C LYS A 156 9.34 22.28 4.11
N SER A 157 8.14 22.85 3.97
CA SER A 157 7.48 23.58 5.07
C SER A 157 6.97 22.67 6.17
N LEU A 158 6.53 21.46 5.82
CA LEU A 158 5.99 20.48 6.76
C LEU A 158 7.09 19.69 7.47
N GLU A 159 8.29 19.58 6.89
CA GLU A 159 9.37 18.76 7.41
C GLU A 159 10.02 19.34 8.68
N THR A 160 9.98 18.58 9.76
CA THR A 160 10.55 18.94 11.07
C THR A 160 12.03 18.55 11.20
N ASN A 161 12.46 17.44 10.56
CA ASN A 161 13.84 16.97 10.63
C ASN A 161 14.78 17.84 9.77
N VAL A 162 15.94 18.20 10.33
CA VAL A 162 16.94 19.07 9.70
C VAL A 162 17.57 18.41 8.46
N ASP A 163 17.85 17.10 8.51
CA ASP A 163 18.49 16.38 7.40
C ASP A 163 17.53 16.24 6.21
N ASN A 164 16.28 15.87 6.51
CA ASN A 164 15.20 15.78 5.52
C ASN A 164 14.91 17.16 4.89
N ARG A 165 14.94 18.23 5.68
CA ARG A 165 14.77 19.60 5.18
C ARG A 165 15.91 20.02 4.24
N ARG A 166 17.15 19.64 4.55
CA ARG A 166 18.31 19.87 3.65
C ARG A 166 18.14 19.15 2.32
N TYR A 167 17.64 17.92 2.33
CA TYR A 167 17.30 17.19 1.11
C TYR A 167 16.25 17.93 0.27
N TRP A 168 15.15 18.38 0.87
CA TRP A 168 14.13 19.17 0.16
C TRP A 168 14.64 20.52 -0.33
N GLU A 169 15.56 21.14 0.41
CA GLU A 169 16.24 22.37 0.01
C GLU A 169 17.14 22.17 -1.21
N ALA A 170 17.96 21.12 -1.22
CA ALA A 170 18.77 20.75 -2.37
C ALA A 170 17.91 20.47 -3.62
N LEU A 171 16.79 19.75 -3.46
CA LEU A 171 15.83 19.52 -4.53
C LEU A 171 15.20 20.82 -5.05
N LYS A 172 14.89 21.78 -4.16
CA LYS A 172 14.37 23.09 -4.56
C LYS A 172 15.38 23.85 -5.42
N THR A 173 16.65 23.89 -5.01
CA THR A 173 17.71 24.56 -5.79
C THR A 173 17.89 23.94 -7.18
N ILE A 174 17.82 22.60 -7.29
CA ILE A 174 17.92 21.90 -8.58
C ILE A 174 16.67 22.16 -9.45
N CYS A 175 15.49 22.24 -8.84
CA CYS A 175 14.25 22.57 -9.53
C CYS A 175 14.30 23.99 -10.11
N GLU A 176 14.75 24.98 -9.33
CA GLU A 176 14.91 26.37 -9.78
C GLU A 176 15.92 26.49 -10.94
N GLU A 177 17.04 25.78 -10.86
CA GLU A 177 18.01 25.72 -11.97
C GLU A 177 17.40 25.10 -13.24
N SER A 178 16.66 24.01 -13.08
CA SER A 178 16.00 23.32 -14.20
C SER A 178 14.93 24.19 -14.84
N GLN A 179 14.17 24.95 -14.04
CA GLN A 179 13.22 25.95 -14.53
C GLN A 179 13.92 27.09 -15.28
N ALA A 180 15.05 27.58 -14.75
CA ALA A 180 15.84 28.63 -15.42
C ALA A 180 16.39 28.17 -16.77
N LYS A 181 16.76 26.89 -16.89
CA LYS A 181 17.21 26.27 -18.15
C LYS A 181 16.08 25.99 -19.14
N ALA A 182 14.88 25.65 -18.65
CA ALA A 182 13.70 25.36 -19.47
C ALA A 182 12.88 26.60 -19.87
N GLY A 183 13.08 27.74 -19.18
CA GLY A 183 12.39 29.00 -19.46
C GLY A 183 12.73 29.58 -20.85
N PRO A 184 11.82 30.35 -21.47
CA PRO A 184 12.11 31.05 -22.71
C PRO A 184 13.28 32.01 -22.44
N THR A 185 14.39 31.81 -23.17
CA THR A 185 15.60 32.61 -23.06
C THR A 185 15.27 34.09 -23.33
N LEU A 186 14.94 34.85 -22.29
CA LEU A 186 14.99 36.30 -22.31
C LEU A 186 16.46 36.69 -22.33
N THR A 187 17.01 36.79 -23.55
CA THR A 187 17.94 37.85 -23.92
C THR A 187 19.11 38.15 -22.98
N HIS A 188 19.75 37.16 -22.34
CA HIS A 188 21.10 37.32 -21.79
C HIS A 188 22.02 36.24 -22.39
N GLY A 189 22.72 36.64 -23.47
CA GLY A 189 24.04 36.12 -23.80
C GLY A 189 24.12 34.73 -24.44
N ARG A 190 24.03 34.69 -25.78
CA ARG A 190 24.77 33.68 -26.57
C ARG A 190 26.28 33.67 -26.27
N SER A 191 26.82 34.68 -25.58
CA SER A 191 28.19 34.72 -25.02
C SER A 191 28.39 33.96 -23.70
N GLY A 192 27.36 33.72 -22.89
CA GLY A 192 27.48 33.08 -21.56
C GLY A 192 27.48 31.55 -21.60
N SER A 193 27.00 30.94 -22.70
CA SER A 193 26.93 29.48 -22.86
C SER A 193 28.31 28.81 -22.89
N SER A 194 29.32 29.47 -23.47
CA SER A 194 30.70 28.93 -23.49
C SER A 194 31.31 28.91 -22.09
N VAL A 195 31.14 30.02 -21.35
CA VAL A 195 31.66 30.16 -19.99
C VAL A 195 30.93 29.23 -19.02
N SER A 196 29.60 29.09 -19.15
CA SER A 196 28.82 28.13 -18.35
C SER A 196 29.26 26.69 -18.58
N ALA A 197 29.57 26.29 -19.82
CA ALA A 197 30.04 24.93 -20.11
C ALA A 197 31.46 24.67 -19.54
N ASP A 198 32.32 25.67 -19.56
CA ASP A 198 33.66 25.58 -18.95
C ASP A 198 33.58 25.56 -17.42
N ILE A 199 32.67 26.34 -16.82
CA ILE A 199 32.35 26.27 -15.38
C ILE A 199 31.84 24.87 -15.02
N ASP A 200 30.90 24.31 -15.79
CA ASP A 200 30.36 22.98 -15.54
C ASP A 200 31.45 21.89 -15.61
N ARG A 201 32.37 21.98 -16.58
CA ARG A 201 33.54 21.07 -16.67
C ARG A 201 34.48 21.19 -15.49
N LEU A 202 34.68 22.40 -14.97
CA LEU A 202 35.54 22.66 -13.81
C LEU A 202 34.89 22.18 -12.51
N LEU A 203 33.57 22.32 -12.36
CA LEU A 203 32.85 21.99 -11.13
C LEU A 203 32.42 20.52 -11.05
N SER A 204 32.17 19.85 -12.20
CA SER A 204 31.72 18.46 -12.26
C SER A 204 32.59 17.44 -11.51
N PRO A 205 33.94 17.48 -11.56
CA PRO A 205 34.76 16.48 -10.87
C PRO A 205 35.01 16.79 -9.39
N LYS A 206 34.56 17.94 -8.88
CA LYS A 206 34.91 18.40 -7.54
C LYS A 206 34.09 17.72 -6.45
N THR A 207 34.71 17.52 -5.30
CA THR A 207 34.05 16.93 -4.12
C THR A 207 33.18 17.95 -3.39
N LEU A 208 32.22 17.48 -2.58
CA LEU A 208 31.36 18.37 -1.76
C LEU A 208 32.18 19.29 -0.85
N ALA A 209 33.26 18.79 -0.24
CA ALA A 209 34.15 19.59 0.61
C ALA A 209 34.88 20.70 -0.17
N GLU A 210 35.32 20.41 -1.40
CA GLU A 210 35.93 21.38 -2.30
C GLU A 210 34.93 22.45 -2.76
N LEU A 211 33.68 22.05 -3.07
CA LEU A 211 32.60 22.97 -3.45
C LEU A 211 32.26 23.93 -2.30
N MET A 212 32.19 23.44 -1.06
CA MET A 212 32.02 24.30 0.13
C MET A 212 33.22 25.25 0.33
N GLY A 213 34.43 24.79 0.01
CA GLY A 213 35.63 25.63 0.02
C GLY A 213 35.55 26.77 -0.98
N LEU A 214 35.14 26.46 -2.21
CA LEU A 214 34.95 27.44 -3.29
C LEU A 214 33.84 28.43 -2.98
N GLU A 215 32.72 27.97 -2.41
CA GLU A 215 31.63 28.84 -1.94
C GLU A 215 32.17 29.92 -0.99
N ARG A 216 32.93 29.52 0.05
CA ARG A 216 33.51 30.49 1.00
C ARG A 216 34.50 31.46 0.33
N GLN A 217 35.31 30.97 -0.60
CA GLN A 217 36.28 31.79 -1.32
C GLN A 217 35.59 32.82 -2.24
N ILE A 218 34.55 32.40 -2.96
CA ILE A 218 33.76 33.24 -3.84
C ILE A 218 32.98 34.28 -3.03
N SER A 219 32.31 33.87 -1.95
CA SER A 219 31.60 34.80 -1.07
C SER A 219 32.55 35.82 -0.44
N GLY A 220 33.72 35.40 0.02
CA GLY A 220 34.74 36.32 0.54
C GLY A 220 35.28 37.30 -0.53
N LYS A 221 35.33 36.87 -1.79
CA LYS A 221 35.69 37.75 -2.92
C LYS A 221 34.57 38.74 -3.28
N LEU A 222 33.30 38.33 -3.15
CA LEU A 222 32.15 39.20 -3.36
C LEU A 222 31.99 40.27 -2.26
N GLU A 223 32.37 39.92 -1.02
CA GLU A 223 32.39 40.86 0.11
C GLU A 223 33.60 41.81 0.08
N SER A 224 34.68 41.42 -0.61
CA SER A 224 35.85 42.28 -0.79
C SER A 224 35.51 43.43 -1.74
N ASN A 225 35.85 44.67 -1.35
CA ASN A 225 35.65 45.86 -2.17
C ASN A 225 36.67 45.96 -3.33
N GLU A 226 37.03 44.82 -3.93
CA GLU A 226 37.88 44.72 -5.11
C GLU A 226 37.04 45.03 -6.37
N PRO A 227 37.60 45.71 -7.39
CA PRO A 227 36.90 45.96 -8.65
C PRO A 227 36.82 44.66 -9.46
N ILE A 228 35.78 43.88 -9.17
CA ILE A 228 35.52 42.56 -9.73
C ILE A 228 34.21 42.61 -10.54
N ASP A 229 34.09 41.73 -11.55
CA ASP A 229 32.83 41.49 -12.26
C ASP A 229 31.81 40.78 -11.35
N VAL A 230 31.03 41.56 -10.62
CA VAL A 230 30.02 41.09 -9.66
C VAL A 230 29.05 40.09 -10.31
N GLU A 231 28.64 40.33 -11.56
CA GLU A 231 27.66 39.48 -12.24
C GLU A 231 28.23 38.10 -12.55
N TYR A 232 29.48 38.02 -12.99
CA TYR A 232 30.18 36.74 -13.20
C TYR A 232 30.31 35.93 -11.90
N TRP A 233 30.74 36.55 -10.80
CA TRP A 233 30.91 35.84 -9.53
C TRP A 233 29.59 35.46 -8.86
N GLU A 234 28.53 36.24 -9.05
CA GLU A 234 27.17 35.87 -8.64
C GLU A 234 26.65 34.66 -9.44
N GLN A 235 26.90 34.63 -10.76
CA GLN A 235 26.56 33.47 -11.60
C GLN A 235 27.38 32.23 -11.21
N LEU A 236 28.68 32.40 -10.93
CA LEU A 236 29.53 31.32 -10.45
C LEU A 236 29.06 30.80 -9.09
N LEU A 237 28.71 31.67 -8.14
CA LEU A 237 28.19 31.29 -6.83
C LEU A 237 26.88 30.50 -6.97
N LYS A 238 25.96 30.94 -7.84
CA LYS A 238 24.72 30.19 -8.16
C LYS A 238 25.04 28.81 -8.71
N SER A 239 25.99 28.70 -9.65
CA SER A 239 26.40 27.40 -10.20
C SER A 239 27.03 26.50 -9.14
N VAL A 240 27.88 27.03 -8.25
CA VAL A 240 28.49 26.26 -7.15
C VAL A 240 27.43 25.75 -6.19
N ASN A 241 26.42 26.55 -5.85
CA ASN A 241 25.31 26.14 -4.99
C ASN A 241 24.48 25.01 -5.61
N VAL A 242 24.26 25.06 -6.92
CA VAL A 242 23.62 23.96 -7.66
C VAL A 242 24.46 22.68 -7.62
N PHE A 243 25.76 22.76 -7.90
CA PHE A 243 26.64 21.59 -7.87
C PHE A 243 26.74 21.01 -6.45
N LYS A 244 26.74 21.87 -5.43
CA LYS A 244 26.66 21.46 -4.02
C LYS A 244 25.36 20.73 -3.73
N ALA A 245 24.21 21.28 -4.14
CA ALA A 245 22.91 20.62 -3.99
C ALA A 245 22.87 19.25 -4.69
N ARG A 246 23.43 19.13 -5.90
CA ARG A 246 23.55 17.85 -6.62
C ARG A 246 24.45 16.86 -5.89
N ALA A 247 25.58 17.32 -5.34
CA ALA A 247 26.49 16.47 -4.57
C ALA A 247 25.86 16.00 -3.24
N GLU A 248 25.11 16.87 -2.55
CA GLU A 248 24.34 16.52 -1.36
C GLU A 248 23.27 15.47 -1.69
N LEU A 249 22.49 15.70 -2.75
CA LEU A 249 21.47 14.77 -3.22
C LEU A 249 22.06 13.40 -3.58
N LYS A 250 23.20 13.39 -4.28
CA LYS A 250 23.93 12.16 -4.61
C LYS A 250 24.42 11.43 -3.35
N SER A 251 24.94 12.15 -2.36
CA SER A 251 25.37 11.55 -1.10
C SER A 251 24.21 10.90 -0.35
N VAL A 252 23.03 11.55 -0.34
CA VAL A 252 21.82 11.02 0.26
C VAL A 252 21.37 9.76 -0.49
N TYR A 253 21.27 9.84 -1.82
CA TYR A 253 20.90 8.71 -2.69
C TYR A 253 21.86 7.51 -2.54
N ASP A 254 23.18 7.74 -2.55
CA ASP A 254 24.18 6.70 -2.36
C ASP A 254 24.00 5.99 -0.99
N SER A 255 23.56 6.71 0.04
CA SER A 255 23.21 6.13 1.34
C SER A 255 21.98 5.23 1.26
N VAL A 256 20.95 5.62 0.49
CA VAL A 256 19.75 4.80 0.22
C VAL A 256 20.15 3.48 -0.43
N VAL A 257 20.93 3.59 -1.52
CA VAL A 257 21.36 2.45 -2.33
C VAL A 257 22.21 1.50 -1.50
N LYS A 258 23.12 2.03 -0.67
CA LYS A 258 23.93 1.22 0.27
C LYS A 258 23.07 0.47 1.29
N SER A 259 22.12 1.16 1.95
CA SER A 259 21.22 0.55 2.93
C SER A 259 20.41 -0.61 2.32
N ARG A 260 19.84 -0.38 1.13
CA ARG A 260 19.11 -1.43 0.40
C ARG A 260 20.01 -2.57 -0.06
N LEU A 261 21.21 -2.27 -0.54
CA LEU A 261 22.18 -3.29 -0.94
C LEU A 261 22.58 -4.18 0.24
N GLU A 262 22.72 -3.61 1.44
CA GLU A 262 22.96 -4.38 2.66
C GLU A 262 21.79 -5.29 3.00
N LYS A 263 20.55 -4.79 2.88
CA LYS A 263 19.33 -5.60 3.05
C LYS A 263 19.28 -6.77 2.07
N TYR A 264 19.43 -6.51 0.77
CA TYR A 264 19.44 -7.57 -0.26
C TYR A 264 20.59 -8.56 -0.06
N ARG A 265 21.78 -8.12 0.35
CA ARG A 265 22.89 -9.02 0.69
C ARG A 265 22.54 -9.92 1.87
N GLN A 266 21.82 -9.41 2.86
CA GLN A 266 21.37 -10.20 4.00
C GLN A 266 20.32 -11.23 3.58
N GLU A 267 19.34 -10.84 2.75
CA GLU A 267 18.35 -11.76 2.18
C GLU A 267 19.01 -12.87 1.36
N GLN A 268 19.93 -12.52 0.46
CA GLN A 268 20.68 -13.48 -0.34
C GLN A 268 21.51 -14.45 0.53
N ARG A 269 22.04 -13.99 1.67
CA ARG A 269 22.73 -14.86 2.63
C ARG A 269 21.76 -15.84 3.29
N VAL A 270 20.60 -15.37 3.74
CA VAL A 270 19.57 -16.23 4.34
C VAL A 270 19.07 -17.25 3.31
N GLU A 271 18.76 -16.80 2.10
CA GLU A 271 18.35 -17.69 1.01
C GLU A 271 19.43 -18.72 0.69
N GLY A 272 20.69 -18.29 0.53
CA GLY A 272 21.84 -19.16 0.33
C GLY A 272 21.99 -20.21 1.44
N ASP A 273 21.83 -19.82 2.70
CA ASP A 273 21.86 -20.74 3.85
C ASP A 273 20.69 -21.73 3.83
N THR A 274 19.49 -21.29 3.46
CA THR A 274 18.33 -22.19 3.33
C THR A 274 18.51 -23.20 2.20
N LEU A 275 19.01 -22.76 1.03
CA LEU A 275 19.32 -23.63 -0.10
C LEU A 275 20.41 -24.63 0.28
N LYS A 276 21.43 -24.20 1.02
CA LYS A 276 22.48 -25.07 1.54
C LYS A 276 21.90 -26.15 2.47
N ARG A 277 21.04 -25.78 3.43
CA ARG A 277 20.38 -26.76 4.33
C ARG A 277 19.50 -27.75 3.56
N LYS A 278 18.72 -27.26 2.57
CA LYS A 278 17.91 -28.11 1.69
C LYS A 278 18.77 -29.09 0.90
N LEU A 279 19.91 -28.62 0.37
CA LEU A 279 20.87 -29.47 -0.34
C LEU A 279 21.48 -30.53 0.58
N ASP A 280 21.90 -30.15 1.79
CA ASP A 280 22.46 -31.07 2.79
C ASP A 280 21.46 -32.16 3.18
N LEU A 281 20.16 -31.83 3.32
CA LEU A 281 19.09 -32.80 3.55
C LEU A 281 18.91 -33.78 2.38
N LEU A 282 18.94 -33.30 1.14
CA LEU A 282 18.87 -34.16 -0.06
C LEU A 282 20.11 -35.07 -0.18
N LEU A 283 21.29 -34.56 0.13
CA LEU A 283 22.55 -35.32 0.15
C LEU A 283 22.55 -36.39 1.26
N GLN A 284 22.04 -36.08 2.45
CA GLN A 284 21.88 -37.07 3.53
C GLN A 284 20.86 -38.16 3.19
N THR A 285 19.79 -37.81 2.47
CA THR A 285 18.78 -38.78 2.01
C THR A 285 19.38 -39.77 1.00
N THR A 286 20.29 -39.32 0.14
CA THR A 286 20.97 -40.17 -0.86
C THR A 286 22.15 -40.97 -0.27
N ALA A 287 22.81 -40.47 0.79
CA ALA A 287 23.87 -41.19 1.50
C ALA A 287 23.37 -42.38 2.34
N SER A 288 22.06 -42.47 2.61
CA SER A 288 21.47 -43.57 3.41
C SER A 288 21.26 -44.89 2.65
N VAL A 289 21.61 -44.96 1.35
CA VAL A 289 21.44 -46.17 0.51
C VAL A 289 22.74 -46.94 0.25
N ASP A 290 23.93 -46.39 0.46
CA ASP A 290 25.18 -47.16 0.32
C ASP A 290 26.29 -46.64 1.24
N ALA A 291 26.28 -47.12 2.49
CA ALA A 291 27.37 -46.92 3.46
C ALA A 291 28.54 -47.90 3.24
N SER A 292 29.04 -48.02 2.02
CA SER A 292 30.18 -48.91 1.70
C SER A 292 31.17 -48.35 0.68
N THR A 293 31.07 -47.08 0.27
CA THR A 293 32.06 -46.47 -0.62
C THR A 293 32.61 -45.19 -0.01
N GLU A 294 33.93 -45.12 0.14
CA GLU A 294 34.66 -43.96 0.65
C GLU A 294 34.30 -42.66 -0.09
N PRO A 295 34.39 -41.49 0.58
CA PRO A 295 34.05 -40.22 -0.04
C PRO A 295 35.01 -39.92 -1.20
N PRO A 296 34.53 -39.69 -2.44
CA PRO A 296 35.40 -39.29 -3.54
C PRO A 296 35.82 -37.84 -3.30
N ASN A 297 37.06 -37.66 -2.85
CA ASN A 297 37.68 -36.38 -2.53
C ASN A 297 38.16 -35.59 -3.77
N ASP A 298 37.58 -35.82 -4.93
CA ASP A 298 37.98 -35.12 -6.16
C ASP A 298 36.83 -34.24 -6.64
N MET A 299 36.96 -32.93 -6.38
CA MET A 299 36.36 -31.90 -7.23
C MET A 299 36.83 -32.13 -8.66
N HIS A 300 36.13 -32.98 -9.39
CA HIS A 300 36.34 -33.14 -10.82
C HIS A 300 35.90 -31.83 -11.46
N THR A 301 36.89 -30.98 -11.76
CA THR A 301 36.71 -29.91 -12.74
C THR A 301 36.24 -30.61 -14.01
N ILE A 302 34.97 -30.47 -14.36
CA ILE A 302 34.44 -31.04 -15.61
C ILE A 302 35.22 -30.35 -16.73
N GLN A 303 36.21 -31.05 -17.29
CA GLN A 303 36.98 -30.50 -18.40
C GLN A 303 36.02 -30.33 -19.57
N TYR A 304 35.88 -29.08 -20.01
CA TYR A 304 35.09 -28.74 -21.18
C TYR A 304 35.55 -29.61 -22.34
N SER A 305 34.61 -30.38 -22.89
CA SER A 305 34.81 -31.14 -24.11
C SER A 305 33.78 -30.66 -25.11
N ARG A 306 34.21 -30.44 -26.36
CA ARG A 306 33.33 -29.99 -27.45
C ARG A 306 32.10 -30.89 -27.69
N LYS A 307 32.12 -32.12 -27.17
CA LYS A 307 30.99 -33.06 -27.22
C LYS A 307 29.84 -32.71 -26.26
N LEU A 308 30.08 -31.80 -25.31
CA LEU A 308 29.06 -31.28 -24.40
C LEU A 308 28.25 -30.15 -25.03
N ASP A 309 28.76 -29.54 -26.11
CA ASP A 309 28.00 -28.57 -26.89
C ASP A 309 27.09 -29.31 -27.88
N PRO A 310 25.84 -28.84 -28.06
CA PRO A 310 24.95 -29.43 -29.04
C PRO A 310 25.55 -29.32 -30.46
N GLU A 311 25.42 -30.39 -31.25
CA GLU A 311 25.87 -30.35 -32.63
C GLU A 311 25.01 -29.36 -33.44
N PRO A 312 25.61 -28.52 -34.30
CA PRO A 312 24.85 -27.56 -35.10
C PRO A 312 23.97 -28.31 -36.11
N GLU A 313 22.68 -28.39 -35.83
CA GLU A 313 21.71 -29.00 -36.74
C GLU A 313 21.27 -28.00 -37.83
N LEU A 314 21.32 -28.43 -39.10
CA LEU A 314 20.84 -27.62 -40.23
C LEU A 314 19.31 -27.39 -40.23
N LYS A 315 18.58 -28.04 -39.33
CA LYS A 315 17.12 -27.94 -39.22
C LYS A 315 16.76 -27.83 -37.75
N LEU A 316 15.95 -26.83 -37.41
CA LEU A 316 15.35 -26.74 -36.08
C LEU A 316 14.47 -27.97 -35.83
N LEU A 317 14.63 -28.56 -34.64
CA LEU A 317 13.77 -29.63 -34.16
C LEU A 317 12.30 -29.15 -34.18
N PRO A 318 11.31 -30.03 -34.42
CA PRO A 318 9.90 -29.67 -34.34
C PRO A 318 9.51 -29.04 -33.00
N GLU A 319 10.22 -29.43 -31.95
CA GLU A 319 10.13 -28.84 -30.62
C GLU A 319 10.61 -27.38 -30.68
N ASP A 320 11.81 -27.07 -31.16
CA ASP A 320 12.33 -25.69 -31.15
C ASP A 320 11.59 -24.69 -32.05
N LYS A 321 10.70 -25.14 -32.93
CA LYS A 321 9.90 -24.25 -33.81
C LYS A 321 8.97 -23.30 -33.07
N HIS A 322 8.64 -23.57 -31.80
CA HIS A 322 7.81 -22.66 -31.00
C HIS A 322 8.62 -21.60 -30.25
N LEU A 323 9.96 -21.64 -30.31
CA LEU A 323 10.83 -20.66 -29.68
C LEU A 323 10.79 -19.33 -30.42
N GLU A 324 10.81 -18.24 -29.67
CA GLU A 324 10.82 -16.88 -30.22
C GLU A 324 12.12 -16.64 -30.98
N THR A 325 12.02 -16.32 -32.27
CA THR A 325 13.18 -15.93 -33.09
C THR A 325 13.39 -14.43 -32.92
N ILE A 326 14.51 -14.04 -32.33
CA ILE A 326 14.85 -12.64 -32.06
C ILE A 326 16.08 -12.29 -32.90
N GLU A 327 16.09 -11.09 -33.48
CA GLU A 327 17.24 -10.60 -34.25
C GLU A 327 18.41 -10.24 -33.32
N GLU A 328 19.65 -10.53 -33.72
CA GLU A 328 20.86 -10.23 -32.91
C GLU A 328 20.94 -8.74 -32.53
N THR A 329 20.57 -7.86 -33.45
CA THR A 329 20.56 -6.41 -33.25
C THR A 329 19.57 -5.99 -32.15
N GLU A 330 18.39 -6.61 -32.12
CA GLU A 330 17.37 -6.37 -31.10
C GLU A 330 17.81 -6.90 -29.74
N VAL A 331 18.45 -8.07 -29.70
CA VAL A 331 19.04 -8.62 -28.48
C VAL A 331 20.11 -7.69 -27.92
N MET A 332 21.00 -7.17 -28.77
CA MET A 332 22.05 -6.25 -28.35
C MET A 332 21.48 -4.93 -27.80
N GLN A 333 20.45 -4.38 -28.44
CA GLN A 333 19.73 -3.19 -27.95
C GLN A 333 19.06 -3.45 -26.60
N ARG A 334 18.42 -4.62 -26.42
CA ARG A 334 17.83 -5.03 -25.12
C ARG A 334 18.92 -5.11 -24.04
N TYR A 335 20.08 -5.68 -24.35
CA TYR A 335 21.20 -5.75 -23.40
C TYR A 335 21.75 -4.37 -23.04
N ASP A 336 21.91 -3.46 -24.00
CA ASP A 336 22.40 -2.10 -23.72
C ASP A 336 21.40 -1.30 -22.88
N ALA A 337 20.10 -1.45 -23.15
CA ALA A 337 19.04 -0.86 -22.35
C ALA A 337 19.04 -1.41 -20.92
N GLU A 338 19.12 -2.73 -20.75
CA GLU A 338 19.15 -3.37 -19.43
C GLU A 338 20.43 -3.00 -18.66
N ARG A 339 21.58 -2.96 -19.34
CA ARG A 339 22.85 -2.54 -18.75
C ARG A 339 22.80 -1.09 -18.29
N SER A 340 22.20 -0.20 -19.08
CA SER A 340 21.99 1.19 -18.71
C SER A 340 21.04 1.31 -17.52
N ARG A 341 19.94 0.54 -17.51
CA ARG A 341 18.99 0.46 -16.39
C ARG A 341 19.68 0.01 -15.10
N VAL A 342 20.44 -1.08 -15.13
CA VAL A 342 21.19 -1.59 -13.97
C VAL A 342 22.27 -0.61 -13.51
N SER A 343 23.00 0.01 -14.45
CA SER A 343 24.03 1.01 -14.12
C SER A 343 23.44 2.25 -13.45
N ASN A 344 22.23 2.66 -13.86
CA ASN A 344 21.54 3.82 -13.29
C ASN A 344 20.91 3.49 -11.92
N LEU A 345 20.36 2.28 -11.75
CA LEU A 345 19.80 1.84 -10.48
C LEU A 345 20.88 1.59 -9.41
N GLY A 346 22.11 1.26 -9.82
CA GLY A 346 23.21 0.96 -8.89
C GLY A 346 23.08 -0.39 -8.17
N TYR A 347 22.03 -1.16 -8.44
CA TYR A 347 21.82 -2.53 -7.95
C TYR A 347 21.19 -3.40 -9.05
N VAL A 348 21.36 -4.72 -8.93
CA VAL A 348 20.71 -5.72 -9.80
C VAL A 348 19.50 -6.25 -9.04
N PRO A 349 18.26 -5.93 -9.44
CA PRO A 349 17.08 -6.53 -8.86
C PRO A 349 17.16 -8.05 -8.95
N ALA A 350 16.72 -8.76 -7.90
CA ALA A 350 16.57 -10.21 -8.01
C ALA A 350 15.68 -10.49 -9.22
N LYS A 351 16.16 -11.34 -10.14
CA LYS A 351 15.33 -11.77 -11.25
C LYS A 351 14.08 -12.38 -10.63
N GLN A 352 12.90 -11.78 -10.86
CA GLN A 352 11.65 -12.49 -10.65
C GLN A 352 11.83 -13.81 -11.38
N ALA A 353 11.83 -14.92 -10.64
CA ALA A 353 12.04 -16.23 -11.22
C ALA A 353 11.05 -16.36 -12.37
N LEU A 354 11.56 -16.33 -13.60
CA LEU A 354 10.75 -16.63 -14.77
C LEU A 354 10.12 -17.99 -14.47
N PRO A 355 8.80 -18.17 -14.65
CA PRO A 355 8.18 -19.47 -14.45
C PRO A 355 8.90 -20.45 -15.36
N ASP A 356 9.70 -21.31 -14.74
CA ASP A 356 10.64 -22.23 -15.36
C ASP A 356 9.87 -23.13 -16.33
N ARG A 357 9.89 -22.78 -17.62
CA ARG A 357 9.04 -23.41 -18.63
C ARG A 357 9.75 -24.43 -19.49
N LEU A 358 11.04 -24.72 -19.27
CA LEU A 358 11.80 -25.57 -20.19
C LEU A 358 12.91 -26.36 -19.48
N VAL A 359 12.60 -27.31 -18.59
CA VAL A 359 13.28 -28.63 -18.52
C VAL A 359 12.36 -29.65 -17.83
N HIS A 360 11.73 -30.53 -18.59
CA HIS A 360 11.04 -31.71 -18.04
C HIS A 360 12.07 -32.81 -17.77
N HIS A 361 12.72 -32.78 -16.61
CA HIS A 361 13.39 -33.97 -16.07
C HIS A 361 12.94 -34.21 -14.64
N GLN A 362 12.29 -35.36 -14.47
CA GLN A 362 11.76 -35.88 -13.23
C GLN A 362 12.85 -36.00 -12.16
N SER A 363 12.72 -35.23 -11.09
CA SER A 363 13.33 -35.54 -9.79
C SER A 363 12.30 -35.28 -8.69
N PRO A 364 12.22 -36.15 -7.66
CA PRO A 364 11.18 -36.05 -6.64
C PRO A 364 11.59 -34.97 -5.63
N LYS A 365 10.85 -33.86 -5.57
CA LYS A 365 11.03 -32.85 -4.52
C LYS A 365 10.11 -33.09 -3.33
N THR A 366 10.77 -33.41 -2.22
CA THR A 366 10.30 -33.49 -0.84
C THR A 366 9.72 -32.15 -0.37
N LEU A 367 8.70 -32.24 0.48
CA LEU A 367 7.92 -31.15 1.06
C LEU A 367 8.75 -30.30 2.03
N GLU A 368 8.67 -28.97 1.88
CA GLU A 368 8.81 -28.03 3.01
C GLU A 368 7.62 -27.06 3.00
N THR A 369 6.95 -27.04 4.14
CA THR A 369 5.84 -26.18 4.56
C THR A 369 6.34 -24.79 4.93
N THR A 370 5.89 -23.76 4.22
CA THR A 370 5.64 -22.43 4.78
C THR A 370 4.26 -21.99 4.31
N ALA A 371 3.43 -21.60 5.28
CA ALA A 371 2.06 -21.21 5.09
C ALA A 371 2.01 -19.76 4.59
N ASP A 372 1.59 -19.57 3.34
CA ASP A 372 1.03 -18.31 2.86
C ASP A 372 -0.19 -18.58 1.99
N SER A 373 -1.26 -17.86 2.29
CA SER A 373 -2.67 -18.19 2.05
C SER A 373 -3.17 -17.92 0.63
N THR A 374 -2.27 -17.78 -0.35
CA THR A 374 -2.65 -17.50 -1.76
C THR A 374 -1.93 -18.34 -2.82
N SER A 375 -0.97 -19.20 -2.46
CA SER A 375 -0.21 -20.02 -3.44
C SER A 375 -0.76 -21.45 -3.67
N ARG A 376 -1.94 -21.79 -3.14
CA ARG A 376 -2.56 -23.12 -3.36
C ARG A 376 -3.22 -23.31 -4.74
N PHE A 377 -3.26 -22.29 -5.58
CA PHE A 377 -3.84 -22.35 -6.93
C PHE A 377 -2.80 -22.64 -8.04
N ALA A 378 -1.51 -22.75 -7.72
CA ALA A 378 -0.50 -23.29 -8.63
C ALA A 378 -0.59 -24.83 -8.67
N ALA A 379 -0.53 -25.40 -9.89
CA ALA A 379 -0.79 -26.80 -10.20
C ALA A 379 -0.08 -27.81 -9.27
N VAL A 380 -0.87 -28.53 -8.46
CA VAL A 380 -0.45 -29.76 -7.78
C VAL A 380 -0.37 -30.90 -8.82
N PRO A 381 0.60 -31.84 -8.73
CA PRO A 381 0.90 -32.82 -9.78
C PRO A 381 -0.32 -33.59 -10.27
N GLN A 382 -0.33 -33.78 -11.58
CA GLN A 382 -1.43 -34.27 -12.39
C GLN A 382 -1.55 -35.80 -12.33
N GLU A 383 -1.80 -36.36 -11.16
CA GLU A 383 -2.12 -37.80 -11.04
C GLU A 383 -3.35 -37.94 -10.14
N ASP A 384 -4.38 -38.63 -10.65
CA ASP A 384 -5.64 -38.95 -9.96
C ASP A 384 -6.78 -37.91 -10.03
N PHE A 385 -7.10 -37.36 -11.20
CA PHE A 385 -8.41 -36.71 -11.40
C PHE A 385 -9.12 -37.30 -12.62
N SER A 386 -10.36 -37.75 -12.44
CA SER A 386 -11.21 -38.07 -13.58
C SER A 386 -11.34 -36.83 -14.46
N SER A 387 -11.05 -36.96 -15.76
CA SER A 387 -11.10 -35.86 -16.74
C SER A 387 -12.41 -35.07 -16.69
N ALA A 388 -13.51 -35.71 -16.29
CA ALA A 388 -14.83 -35.11 -16.13
C ALA A 388 -14.89 -34.10 -14.97
N THR A 389 -14.25 -34.39 -13.85
CA THR A 389 -14.22 -33.47 -12.70
C THR A 389 -13.26 -32.30 -13.00
N LYS A 390 -12.19 -32.53 -13.79
CA LYS A 390 -11.19 -31.50 -14.17
C LYS A 390 -11.85 -30.38 -14.94
N ALA A 391 -12.59 -30.77 -15.97
CA ALA A 391 -13.32 -29.84 -16.83
C ALA A 391 -14.38 -29.03 -16.05
N LEU A 392 -14.97 -29.59 -14.99
CA LEU A 392 -15.97 -28.89 -14.17
C LEU A 392 -15.31 -27.90 -13.20
N TYR A 393 -14.17 -28.25 -12.62
CA TYR A 393 -13.36 -27.32 -11.82
C TYR A 393 -12.85 -26.16 -12.69
N GLU A 394 -12.26 -26.48 -13.85
CA GLU A 394 -11.78 -25.48 -14.81
C GLU A 394 -12.91 -24.60 -15.34
N ARG A 395 -14.10 -25.14 -15.58
CA ARG A 395 -15.29 -24.36 -15.96
C ARG A 395 -15.73 -23.40 -14.85
N GLU A 396 -15.70 -23.83 -13.60
CA GLU A 396 -16.09 -22.97 -12.46
C GLU A 396 -15.06 -21.86 -12.21
N VAL A 397 -13.77 -22.12 -12.49
CA VAL A 397 -12.69 -21.12 -12.50
C VAL A 397 -12.86 -20.17 -13.70
N ALA A 398 -13.10 -20.71 -14.90
CA ALA A 398 -13.25 -19.95 -16.15
C ALA A 398 -14.53 -19.10 -16.19
N ARG A 399 -15.54 -19.38 -15.35
CA ARG A 399 -16.71 -18.51 -15.18
C ARG A 399 -16.33 -17.10 -14.71
N GLY A 400 -15.12 -16.93 -14.16
CA GLY A 400 -14.65 -15.67 -13.61
C GLY A 400 -15.34 -15.36 -12.28
N VAL A 401 -14.76 -14.42 -11.54
CA VAL A 401 -15.32 -13.88 -10.30
C VAL A 401 -16.19 -12.68 -10.69
N GLN A 402 -17.48 -12.69 -10.34
CA GLN A 402 -18.39 -11.55 -10.58
C GLN A 402 -18.07 -10.43 -9.57
N GLU A 403 -18.44 -9.18 -9.88
CA GLU A 403 -18.12 -7.98 -9.06
C GLU A 403 -18.66 -8.02 -7.61
N ASP A 404 -19.68 -8.86 -7.36
CA ASP A 404 -20.30 -9.11 -6.06
C ASP A 404 -19.87 -10.44 -5.41
N GLU A 405 -18.89 -11.14 -6.00
CA GLU A 405 -18.36 -12.41 -5.49
C GLU A 405 -16.88 -12.28 -5.14
N GLU A 406 -16.46 -12.86 -4.03
CA GLU A 406 -15.05 -12.95 -3.63
C GLU A 406 -14.68 -14.41 -3.39
N ILE A 407 -13.43 -14.80 -3.64
CA ILE A 407 -12.97 -16.18 -3.42
C ILE A 407 -12.84 -16.41 -1.91
N PHE A 408 -13.44 -17.48 -1.41
CA PHE A 408 -13.43 -17.81 0.01
C PHE A 408 -12.48 -18.96 0.32
N ALA A 409 -11.44 -18.72 1.11
CA ALA A 409 -10.44 -19.72 1.48
C ALA A 409 -10.18 -19.83 3.00
N GLY A 410 -11.12 -19.40 3.85
CA GLY A 410 -11.04 -19.49 5.31
C GLY A 410 -11.24 -20.91 5.84
N GLU A 411 -10.37 -21.85 5.46
CA GLU A 411 -10.31 -23.22 5.97
C GLU A 411 -9.85 -23.20 7.43
N GLU A 412 -10.62 -23.84 8.31
CA GLU A 412 -10.28 -24.00 9.74
C GLU A 412 -9.99 -25.47 10.05
N GLU A 413 -8.96 -25.73 10.84
CA GLU A 413 -8.50 -27.09 11.15
C GLU A 413 -9.50 -27.83 12.03
N VAL A 414 -10.29 -28.71 11.41
CA VAL A 414 -11.22 -29.57 12.14
C VAL A 414 -10.51 -30.85 12.58
N LEU A 415 -10.39 -31.05 13.90
CA LEU A 415 -9.96 -32.33 14.45
C LEU A 415 -11.03 -33.40 14.19
N THR A 416 -10.78 -34.24 13.18
CA THR A 416 -11.60 -35.42 12.88
C THR A 416 -11.41 -36.47 13.98
N LYS A 417 -12.43 -36.71 14.82
CA LYS A 417 -12.44 -37.83 15.80
C LYS A 417 -12.49 -39.22 15.13
N SER A 418 -12.61 -39.28 13.80
CA SER A 418 -12.86 -40.49 12.99
C SER A 418 -11.63 -40.99 12.20
N LYS A 419 -10.39 -40.71 12.63
CA LYS A 419 -9.18 -41.16 11.92
C LYS A 419 -8.90 -42.67 11.96
N SER A 420 -9.72 -43.49 12.65
CA SER A 420 -9.20 -44.74 13.20
C SER A 420 -9.62 -46.06 12.53
N HIS A 421 -10.40 -46.11 11.44
CA HIS A 421 -10.80 -47.43 10.88
C HIS A 421 -10.46 -47.70 9.41
N TRP A 422 -10.34 -46.67 8.56
CA TRP A 422 -10.08 -46.84 7.12
C TRP A 422 -8.71 -46.30 6.66
N ALA A 423 -8.02 -45.50 7.48
CA ALA A 423 -6.73 -44.88 7.16
C ALA A 423 -5.61 -45.90 6.86
N GLY A 424 -5.76 -47.16 7.29
CA GLY A 424 -4.85 -48.25 6.93
C GLY A 424 -5.10 -48.88 5.56
N LYS A 425 -6.24 -48.61 4.91
CA LYS A 425 -6.62 -49.18 3.60
C LYS A 425 -6.50 -48.17 2.45
N TYR A 426 -6.67 -46.89 2.72
CA TYR A 426 -6.62 -45.83 1.72
C TYR A 426 -5.84 -44.64 2.25
N ARG A 427 -5.04 -44.01 1.38
CA ARG A 427 -4.29 -42.80 1.70
C ARG A 427 -5.29 -41.66 1.99
N PRO A 428 -5.34 -41.09 3.22
CA PRO A 428 -6.20 -39.96 3.52
C PRO A 428 -5.87 -38.75 2.63
N ARG A 429 -6.90 -38.09 2.10
CA ARG A 429 -6.75 -36.89 1.23
C ARG A 429 -7.74 -35.81 1.66
N LYS A 430 -7.40 -34.54 1.46
CA LYS A 430 -8.36 -33.43 1.60
C LYS A 430 -9.11 -33.22 0.29
N PRO A 431 -10.44 -33.06 0.31
CA PRO A 431 -11.20 -32.80 -0.91
C PRO A 431 -10.90 -31.39 -1.42
N ARG A 432 -10.89 -31.22 -2.74
CA ARG A 432 -10.67 -29.90 -3.36
C ARG A 432 -11.94 -29.08 -3.25
N TYR A 433 -11.83 -27.77 -3.11
CA TYR A 433 -12.99 -26.88 -3.08
C TYR A 433 -12.76 -25.63 -3.92
N PHE A 434 -13.87 -25.00 -4.32
CA PHE A 434 -13.89 -23.69 -4.96
C PHE A 434 -15.08 -22.91 -4.41
N ASN A 435 -14.82 -22.20 -3.31
CA ASN A 435 -15.85 -21.51 -2.56
C ASN A 435 -15.86 -20.02 -2.92
N ARG A 436 -17.05 -19.42 -2.91
CA ARG A 436 -17.24 -17.97 -3.14
C ARG A 436 -18.08 -17.37 -2.02
N VAL A 437 -17.69 -16.20 -1.52
CA VAL A 437 -18.53 -15.34 -0.67
C VAL A 437 -19.28 -14.37 -1.57
N GLN A 438 -20.58 -14.20 -1.34
CA GLN A 438 -21.35 -13.15 -1.99
C GLN A 438 -21.34 -11.92 -1.10
N MET A 439 -20.71 -10.85 -1.58
CA MET A 439 -20.60 -9.56 -0.92
C MET A 439 -21.63 -8.62 -1.51
N GLY A 440 -22.30 -7.79 -0.70
CA GLY A 440 -23.21 -6.81 -1.26
C GLY A 440 -23.67 -5.76 -0.27
N TYR A 441 -24.34 -4.75 -0.79
CA TYR A 441 -24.82 -3.62 0.00
C TYR A 441 -26.14 -3.95 0.72
N GLU A 442 -26.19 -3.65 2.01
CA GLU A 442 -27.42 -3.70 2.79
C GLU A 442 -27.97 -2.28 2.99
N TRP A 443 -29.05 -1.94 2.28
CA TRP A 443 -29.73 -0.66 2.43
C TRP A 443 -30.69 -0.67 3.62
N ASN A 444 -30.14 -0.78 4.83
CA ASN A 444 -30.93 -0.64 6.06
C ASN A 444 -31.35 0.85 6.26
N LYS A 445 -32.27 1.10 7.20
CA LYS A 445 -32.81 2.47 7.45
C LYS A 445 -31.72 3.49 7.81
N TYR A 446 -30.63 3.04 8.44
CA TYR A 446 -29.48 3.87 8.80
C TYR A 446 -28.57 4.14 7.59
N ASN A 447 -28.31 3.13 6.77
CA ASN A 447 -27.48 3.25 5.58
C ASN A 447 -28.15 4.13 4.53
N GLN A 448 -29.49 4.10 4.44
CA GLN A 448 -30.27 5.00 3.60
C GLN A 448 -30.15 6.48 3.99
N THR A 449 -29.70 6.82 5.21
CA THR A 449 -29.53 8.21 5.65
C THR A 449 -28.09 8.70 5.59
N HIS A 450 -27.12 7.79 5.43
CA HIS A 450 -25.68 8.11 5.48
C HIS A 450 -24.93 7.78 4.18
N TYR A 451 -25.52 6.97 3.31
CA TYR A 451 -24.92 6.54 2.06
C TYR A 451 -25.87 6.78 0.90
N ASP A 452 -25.31 7.11 -0.25
CA ASP A 452 -26.03 7.38 -1.50
C ASP A 452 -25.54 6.41 -2.58
N HIS A 453 -26.18 6.41 -3.75
CA HIS A 453 -25.75 5.55 -4.87
C HIS A 453 -24.29 5.76 -5.27
N ASP A 454 -23.80 7.00 -5.16
CA ASP A 454 -22.44 7.38 -5.54
C ASP A 454 -21.41 7.15 -4.42
N ASN A 455 -21.87 6.91 -3.18
CA ASN A 455 -21.05 6.52 -2.04
C ASN A 455 -21.77 5.40 -1.28
N PRO A 456 -21.78 4.16 -1.83
CA PRO A 456 -22.56 3.08 -1.25
C PRO A 456 -22.00 2.66 0.13
N PRO A 457 -22.84 2.04 0.99
CA PRO A 457 -22.40 1.55 2.28
C PRO A 457 -21.31 0.46 2.13
N PRO A 458 -20.55 0.15 3.19
CA PRO A 458 -19.61 -0.97 3.16
C PRO A 458 -20.30 -2.28 2.73
N LYS A 459 -19.63 -3.09 1.90
CA LYS A 459 -20.13 -4.40 1.48
C LYS A 459 -20.17 -5.35 2.67
N VAL A 460 -21.31 -6.01 2.88
CA VAL A 460 -21.49 -7.04 3.91
C VAL A 460 -21.72 -8.40 3.28
N VAL A 461 -21.43 -9.47 4.01
CA VAL A 461 -21.65 -10.84 3.52
C VAL A 461 -23.15 -11.13 3.39
N GLN A 462 -23.60 -11.42 2.16
CA GLN A 462 -24.99 -11.75 1.86
C GLN A 462 -25.22 -13.25 1.70
N GLY A 463 -24.18 -14.06 1.50
CA GLY A 463 -24.32 -15.50 1.32
C GLY A 463 -23.01 -16.19 0.97
N TYR A 464 -23.07 -17.52 0.89
CA TYR A 464 -21.92 -18.36 0.56
C TYR A 464 -22.28 -19.37 -0.52
N LYS A 465 -21.32 -19.66 -1.39
CA LYS A 465 -21.38 -20.69 -2.43
C LYS A 465 -20.22 -21.65 -2.24
N PHE A 466 -20.49 -22.81 -1.66
CA PHE A 466 -19.53 -23.89 -1.51
C PHE A 466 -19.64 -24.85 -2.70
N ASN A 467 -18.50 -25.13 -3.34
CA ASN A 467 -18.39 -26.19 -4.33
C ASN A 467 -17.22 -27.10 -3.92
N ILE A 468 -17.53 -28.29 -3.42
CA ILE A 468 -16.52 -29.23 -2.91
C ILE A 468 -16.49 -30.47 -3.80
N PHE A 469 -15.29 -30.84 -4.25
CA PHE A 469 -15.03 -31.87 -5.23
C PHE A 469 -14.50 -33.14 -4.56
N TYR A 470 -15.22 -34.23 -4.78
CA TYR A 470 -14.99 -35.59 -4.31
C TYR A 470 -14.93 -36.58 -5.51
N PRO A 471 -13.93 -36.48 -6.41
CA PRO A 471 -13.82 -37.34 -7.60
C PRO A 471 -13.70 -38.83 -7.26
N ASP A 472 -12.96 -39.15 -6.20
CA ASP A 472 -12.55 -40.52 -5.84
C ASP A 472 -13.30 -41.03 -4.60
N LEU A 473 -14.53 -40.58 -4.40
CA LEU A 473 -15.35 -41.08 -3.31
C LEU A 473 -15.63 -42.56 -3.55
N ILE A 474 -15.22 -43.41 -2.62
CA ILE A 474 -15.34 -44.87 -2.75
C ILE A 474 -16.82 -45.27 -2.83
N ASP A 475 -17.63 -44.69 -1.95
CA ASP A 475 -19.07 -44.91 -1.90
C ASP A 475 -19.81 -43.72 -2.51
N LYS A 476 -19.95 -43.71 -3.84
CA LYS A 476 -20.68 -42.65 -4.57
C LYS A 476 -22.18 -42.60 -4.21
N THR A 477 -22.72 -43.62 -3.53
CA THR A 477 -24.13 -43.67 -3.13
C THR A 477 -24.40 -42.86 -1.86
N LYS A 478 -23.37 -42.63 -1.04
CA LYS A 478 -23.47 -41.80 0.17
C LYS A 478 -22.95 -40.40 -0.11
N ALA A 479 -23.87 -39.44 -0.15
CA ALA A 479 -23.51 -38.04 -0.31
C ALA A 479 -22.80 -37.50 0.95
N PRO A 480 -21.71 -36.72 0.80
CA PRO A 480 -21.13 -35.95 1.90
C PRO A 480 -22.19 -34.99 2.50
N THR A 481 -22.15 -34.82 3.82
CA THR A 481 -23.13 -34.01 4.55
C THR A 481 -22.45 -32.82 5.23
N TYR A 482 -23.21 -31.83 5.70
CA TYR A 482 -22.66 -30.69 6.44
C TYR A 482 -23.37 -30.53 7.79
N ARG A 483 -22.66 -29.95 8.75
CA ARG A 483 -23.17 -29.62 10.09
C ARG A 483 -22.63 -28.27 10.52
N ILE A 484 -23.47 -27.48 11.17
CA ILE A 484 -23.06 -26.20 11.77
C ILE A 484 -22.72 -26.46 13.24
N GLU A 485 -21.52 -26.10 13.65
CA GLU A 485 -21.03 -26.12 15.01
C GLU A 485 -20.83 -24.69 15.47
N ARG A 486 -21.55 -24.30 16.52
CA ARG A 486 -21.42 -22.98 17.13
C ARG A 486 -20.41 -23.09 18.27
N GLU A 487 -19.41 -22.23 18.25
CA GLU A 487 -18.49 -22.06 19.38
C GLU A 487 -19.31 -21.72 20.64
N ASP A 488 -18.98 -22.38 21.75
CA ASP A 488 -19.64 -22.31 23.07
C ASP A 488 -21.02 -22.96 23.26
N GLY A 489 -21.48 -23.81 22.35
CA GLY A 489 -22.71 -24.60 22.58
C GLY A 489 -24.01 -23.77 22.57
N ARG A 490 -23.96 -22.57 21.99
CA ARG A 490 -25.08 -21.63 21.81
C ARG A 490 -26.26 -22.26 21.07
N LYS A 491 -27.49 -21.92 21.48
CA LYS A 491 -28.71 -22.33 20.75
C LYS A 491 -28.91 -21.45 19.51
N ARG A 492 -29.64 -22.00 18.53
CA ARG A 492 -30.01 -21.28 17.29
C ARG A 492 -30.73 -19.97 17.64
N GLY A 493 -30.11 -18.82 17.36
CA GLY A 493 -30.71 -17.49 17.58
C GLY A 493 -30.22 -16.71 18.81
N GLU A 494 -29.25 -17.23 19.57
CA GLU A 494 -28.63 -16.50 20.70
C GLU A 494 -27.31 -15.82 20.26
N SER A 495 -27.29 -14.47 20.29
CA SER A 495 -26.11 -13.65 19.97
C SER A 495 -25.40 -13.20 21.25
N PHE A 496 -24.09 -13.42 21.36
CA PHE A 496 -23.25 -12.93 22.48
C PHE A 496 -22.14 -11.97 22.01
N ALA A 497 -22.07 -11.68 20.71
CA ALA A 497 -21.09 -10.75 20.16
C ALA A 497 -21.28 -9.33 20.75
N PRO A 498 -20.20 -8.63 21.12
CA PRO A 498 -20.23 -7.21 21.46
C PRO A 498 -20.87 -6.39 20.33
N ALA A 499 -21.53 -5.29 20.68
CA ALA A 499 -22.18 -4.42 19.71
C ALA A 499 -21.18 -3.92 18.65
N GLY A 500 -21.23 -4.49 17.45
CA GLY A 500 -20.36 -4.13 16.32
C GLY A 500 -19.69 -5.30 15.60
N GLU A 501 -19.64 -6.50 16.20
CA GLU A 501 -19.03 -7.69 15.58
C GLU A 501 -20.09 -8.69 15.10
N GLU A 502 -19.88 -9.31 13.94
CA GLU A 502 -20.79 -10.31 13.39
C GLU A 502 -20.53 -11.69 14.04
N ASP A 503 -21.58 -12.34 14.58
CA ASP A 503 -21.47 -13.70 15.10
C ASP A 503 -20.97 -14.68 14.02
N THR A 504 -19.94 -15.45 14.32
CA THR A 504 -19.39 -16.49 13.44
C THR A 504 -19.67 -17.90 13.98
N CYS A 505 -19.77 -18.88 13.07
CA CYS A 505 -19.92 -20.30 13.37
C CYS A 505 -19.12 -21.16 12.38
N LEU A 506 -18.82 -22.40 12.78
CA LEU A 506 -18.06 -23.34 11.97
C LEU A 506 -19.01 -24.25 11.18
N ILE A 507 -18.96 -24.19 9.85
CA ILE A 507 -19.62 -25.18 8.99
C ILE A 507 -18.65 -26.33 8.69
N ARG A 508 -18.98 -27.51 9.19
CA ARG A 508 -18.21 -28.75 8.99
C ARG A 508 -18.85 -29.60 7.91
N PHE A 509 -18.10 -29.89 6.85
CA PHE A 509 -18.44 -30.87 5.82
C PHE A 509 -17.87 -32.23 6.21
N ILE A 510 -18.78 -33.17 6.46
CA ILE A 510 -18.48 -34.56 6.80
C ILE A 510 -18.28 -35.33 5.51
N SER A 511 -17.03 -35.77 5.33
CA SER A 511 -16.56 -36.45 4.14
C SER A 511 -16.64 -37.97 4.32
N GLY A 512 -16.82 -38.71 3.22
CA GLY A 512 -16.67 -40.17 3.21
C GLY A 512 -15.22 -40.58 2.89
N PRO A 513 -14.79 -41.82 3.22
CA PRO A 513 -13.47 -42.33 2.86
C PRO A 513 -13.22 -42.21 1.33
N PRO A 514 -12.02 -41.77 0.88
CA PRO A 514 -10.78 -41.51 1.62
C PRO A 514 -10.59 -40.04 2.03
N TYR A 515 -11.65 -39.24 2.02
CA TYR A 515 -11.56 -37.79 2.25
C TYR A 515 -11.65 -37.43 3.73
N GLU A 516 -10.83 -36.47 4.16
CA GLU A 516 -10.96 -35.82 5.47
C GLU A 516 -12.11 -34.80 5.49
N ASP A 517 -12.68 -34.55 6.67
CA ASP A 517 -13.72 -33.53 6.86
C ASP A 517 -13.12 -32.13 6.63
N LEU A 518 -13.92 -31.20 6.08
CA LEU A 518 -13.53 -29.79 5.92
C LEU A 518 -14.31 -28.91 6.89
N GLY A 519 -13.68 -27.86 7.40
CA GLY A 519 -14.34 -26.82 8.19
C GLY A 519 -14.12 -25.44 7.61
N PHE A 520 -15.15 -24.60 7.66
CA PHE A 520 -15.05 -23.20 7.29
C PHE A 520 -15.75 -22.31 8.31
N LYS A 521 -15.15 -21.17 8.63
CA LYS A 521 -15.75 -20.16 9.51
C LYS A 521 -16.69 -19.25 8.72
N ILE A 522 -17.97 -19.26 9.02
CA ILE A 522 -19.00 -18.46 8.33
C ILE A 522 -19.78 -17.58 9.30
N VAL A 523 -20.48 -16.57 8.78
CA VAL A 523 -21.39 -15.73 9.58
C VAL A 523 -22.65 -16.51 9.99
N ASP A 524 -23.03 -16.46 11.26
CA ASP A 524 -24.21 -17.16 11.82
C ASP A 524 -25.49 -16.32 11.66
N LYS A 525 -25.95 -16.16 10.42
CA LYS A 525 -27.24 -15.54 10.08
C LYS A 525 -28.25 -16.57 9.58
N GLU A 526 -29.55 -16.28 9.68
CA GLU A 526 -30.60 -17.17 9.15
C GLU A 526 -30.49 -17.32 7.63
N TRP A 527 -30.57 -18.56 7.14
CA TRP A 527 -30.53 -18.85 5.70
C TRP A 527 -31.92 -18.67 5.06
N ASP A 528 -31.95 -18.11 3.86
CA ASP A 528 -33.15 -18.06 3.03
C ASP A 528 -33.31 -19.40 2.28
N PHE A 529 -34.27 -20.22 2.73
CA PHE A 529 -34.61 -21.50 2.09
C PHE A 529 -35.59 -21.35 0.92
N SER A 530 -35.86 -20.13 0.44
CA SER A 530 -36.76 -19.92 -0.68
C SER A 530 -36.24 -20.58 -1.96
N ALA A 531 -37.11 -21.29 -2.70
CA ALA A 531 -36.77 -21.93 -3.97
C ALA A 531 -36.75 -20.96 -5.17
N LYS A 532 -36.60 -19.64 -4.95
CA LYS A 532 -36.59 -18.64 -6.02
C LYS A 532 -35.31 -18.79 -6.87
N ARG A 533 -35.49 -18.79 -8.20
CA ARG A 533 -34.46 -19.08 -9.22
C ARG A 533 -33.15 -18.29 -9.08
N ASP A 534 -33.20 -17.05 -8.54
CA ASP A 534 -32.05 -16.14 -8.39
C ASP A 534 -31.55 -15.96 -6.93
N ARG A 535 -32.28 -16.47 -5.93
CA ARG A 535 -31.93 -16.35 -4.48
C ARG A 535 -31.95 -17.70 -3.76
N GLY A 536 -31.84 -18.78 -4.54
CA GLY A 536 -32.24 -20.11 -4.12
C GLY A 536 -31.20 -20.79 -3.24
N PHE A 537 -31.68 -21.38 -2.13
CA PHE A 537 -30.94 -22.41 -1.41
C PHE A 537 -30.75 -23.64 -2.32
N LYS A 538 -29.50 -24.05 -2.51
CA LYS A 538 -29.14 -25.25 -3.29
C LYS A 538 -28.26 -26.15 -2.43
N SER A 539 -28.67 -27.39 -2.25
CA SER A 539 -27.87 -28.45 -1.64
C SER A 539 -28.01 -29.70 -2.50
N SER A 540 -27.00 -30.01 -3.30
CA SER A 540 -27.02 -31.15 -4.23
C SER A 540 -25.64 -31.78 -4.37
N PHE A 541 -25.59 -33.11 -4.40
CA PHE A 541 -24.40 -33.88 -4.71
C PHE A 541 -24.60 -34.62 -6.03
N ASP A 542 -23.89 -34.21 -7.08
CA ASP A 542 -23.92 -34.86 -8.41
C ASP A 542 -22.50 -34.99 -8.95
N LYS A 543 -22.20 -36.11 -9.61
CA LYS A 543 -20.92 -36.37 -10.29
C LYS A 543 -19.67 -36.09 -9.44
N GLY A 544 -19.73 -36.38 -8.14
CA GLY A 544 -18.62 -36.14 -7.22
C GLY A 544 -18.44 -34.66 -6.87
N ILE A 545 -19.47 -33.82 -6.99
CA ILE A 545 -19.44 -32.41 -6.61
C ILE A 545 -20.58 -32.15 -5.64
N LEU A 546 -20.22 -31.70 -4.43
CA LEU A 546 -21.16 -31.16 -3.46
C LEU A 546 -21.29 -29.66 -3.71
N GLN A 547 -22.50 -29.23 -4.06
CA GLN A 547 -22.86 -27.83 -4.22
C GLN A 547 -23.76 -27.43 -3.06
N LEU A 548 -23.29 -26.51 -2.21
CA LEU A 548 -24.07 -25.90 -1.14
C LEU A 548 -24.05 -24.39 -1.32
N HIS A 549 -25.13 -23.83 -1.85
CA HIS A 549 -25.29 -22.38 -2.09
C HIS A 549 -26.44 -21.88 -1.23
N PHE A 550 -26.22 -20.79 -0.51
CA PHE A 550 -27.26 -20.16 0.29
C PHE A 550 -27.00 -18.67 0.44
N GLN A 551 -28.09 -17.93 0.66
CA GLN A 551 -28.07 -16.52 1.01
C GLN A 551 -28.68 -16.33 2.39
N PHE A 552 -28.31 -15.25 3.05
CA PHE A 552 -28.92 -14.84 4.30
C PHE A 552 -30.25 -14.17 4.06
N LYS A 553 -31.20 -14.45 4.96
CA LYS A 553 -32.53 -13.86 4.95
C LYS A 553 -32.42 -12.37 5.26
N LYS A 554 -32.93 -11.53 4.36
CA LYS A 554 -33.04 -10.09 4.60
C LYS A 554 -34.15 -9.86 5.63
N VAL A 555 -33.81 -9.22 6.74
CA VAL A 555 -34.80 -8.83 7.75
C VAL A 555 -35.57 -7.63 7.18
N SER A 556 -36.76 -7.85 6.63
CA SER A 556 -37.66 -6.74 6.33
C SER A 556 -38.26 -6.24 7.63
N THR A 557 -38.15 -4.95 7.90
CA THR A 557 -38.72 -4.28 9.07
C THR A 557 -40.24 -4.47 9.22
N SER A 558 -40.93 -4.98 8.18
CA SER A 558 -42.33 -5.36 8.22
C SER A 558 -42.63 -6.60 9.08
N THR A 559 -41.71 -7.57 9.19
CA THR A 559 -41.97 -8.80 9.97
C THR A 559 -41.71 -8.61 11.47
N LEU A 560 -40.82 -7.69 11.84
CA LEU A 560 -40.58 -7.34 13.25
C LEU A 560 -41.81 -6.66 13.88
N TYR A 561 -42.57 -5.87 13.09
CA TYR A 561 -43.84 -5.29 13.55
C TYR A 561 -44.92 -6.35 13.79
N ILE A 562 -44.98 -7.43 13.01
CA ILE A 562 -46.02 -8.47 13.19
C ILE A 562 -45.77 -9.31 14.45
N VAL A 563 -44.51 -9.65 14.76
CA VAL A 563 -44.19 -10.42 15.98
C VAL A 563 -44.34 -9.55 17.25
N ILE A 564 -44.01 -8.27 17.19
CA ILE A 564 -44.21 -7.34 18.32
C ILE A 564 -45.70 -7.02 18.53
N CYS A 565 -46.51 -6.90 17.46
CA CYS A 565 -47.95 -6.68 17.60
C CYS A 565 -48.70 -7.91 18.16
N ILE A 566 -48.33 -9.13 17.79
CA ILE A 566 -48.98 -10.35 18.35
C ILE A 566 -48.66 -10.53 19.84
N CYS A 567 -47.49 -10.08 20.31
CA CYS A 567 -47.16 -10.10 21.74
C CYS A 567 -47.75 -8.92 22.54
N ALA A 568 -48.13 -7.82 21.88
CA ALA A 568 -48.75 -6.66 22.53
C ALA A 568 -50.26 -6.83 22.75
N ASP A 569 -50.95 -7.65 21.94
CA ASP A 569 -52.39 -7.94 22.09
C ASP A 569 -52.69 -9.11 23.05
N SER A 570 -51.68 -9.70 23.71
CA SER A 570 -51.84 -10.81 24.66
C SER A 570 -51.34 -10.48 26.08
N LYS A 571 -51.43 -9.21 26.49
CA LYS A 571 -51.28 -8.79 27.89
C LYS A 571 -52.47 -7.98 28.38
#